data_AF-A0A7L4BPH7-F1
#
_entry.id   AF-A0A7L4BPH7-F1
#
_cell.length_a   1.000
_cell.length_b   1.000
_cell.length_c   1.000
_cell.angle_alpha   90.00
_cell.angle_beta   90.00
_cell.angle_gamma   90.00
#
_symmetry.space_group_name_H-M   'P 1'
#
loop_
_entity.id
_entity.type
_entity.pdbx_description
1 polymer ?
#
loop_
_entity_poly.entity_id
_entity_poly.type
_entity_poly.pdbx_seq_one_letter_code
_entity_poly.pdbx_strand_id
1 'polypeptide(L)' 'TIIHLTFLHESGSNNPLGISSNCDKIPFHPYFSLKDLLGFIIIFLPLTTLALF' A
#
# COMPACT_ATOMS: atom_id res chain seq x y z
N THR A 1 4.21 4.60 -14.08
CA THR A 1 4.20 3.82 -12.82
C THR A 1 5.58 3.33 -12.42
N ILE A 2 6.36 2.68 -13.30
CA ILE A 2 7.71 2.19 -12.94
C ILE A 2 8.66 3.32 -12.50
N ILE A 3 8.78 4.41 -13.28
CA ILE A 3 9.62 5.57 -12.91
C ILE A 3 9.18 6.21 -11.58
N HIS A 4 7.88 6.23 -11.32
CA HIS A 4 7.35 6.76 -10.06
C HIS A 4 7.77 5.86 -8.88
N LEU A 5 7.63 4.54 -9.03
CA LEU A 5 8.03 3.59 -7.99
C LEU A 5 9.55 3.57 -7.78
N THR A 6 10.36 3.75 -8.81
CA THR A 6 11.82 3.84 -8.64
C THR A 6 12.21 5.03 -7.78
N PHE A 7 11.62 6.21 -8.00
CA PHE A 7 11.90 7.38 -7.15
C PHE A 7 11.37 7.20 -5.73
N LEU A 8 10.20 6.58 -5.55
CA LEU A 8 9.67 6.27 -4.23
C LEU A 8 10.55 5.26 -3.48
N HIS A 9 11.13 4.29 -4.19
CA HIS A 9 12.02 3.30 -3.59
C HIS A 9 13.35 3.92 -3.11
N GLU A 10 13.87 4.93 -3.82
CA GLU A 10 15.07 5.65 -3.38
C GLU A 10 14.84 6.40 -2.05
N SER A 11 13.69 7.06 -1.86
CA SER A 11 13.38 7.79 -0.61
C SER A 11 12.75 6.92 0.49
N GLY A 12 12.08 5.84 0.09
CA GLY A 12 11.12 5.10 0.92
C GLY A 12 9.78 5.83 1.08
N SER A 13 8.80 5.14 1.69
CA SER A 13 7.49 5.70 2.00
C SER A 13 7.54 6.65 3.20
N ASN A 14 6.76 7.72 3.14
CA ASN A 14 6.53 8.55 4.32
C ASN A 14 5.53 7.89 5.31
N ASN A 15 5.41 8.44 6.50
CA ASN A 15 4.47 7.99 7.54
C ASN A 15 3.57 9.13 8.02
N PRO A 16 2.44 8.83 8.71
CA PRO A 16 1.45 9.84 9.11
C PRO A 16 2.00 10.95 10.02
N LEU A 17 3.05 10.67 10.79
CA LEU A 17 3.66 11.65 11.69
C LEU A 17 4.65 12.58 10.96
N GLY A 18 5.04 12.26 9.72
CA GLY A 18 5.94 13.07 8.91
C GLY A 18 7.38 13.15 9.44
N ILE A 19 7.75 12.32 10.41
CA ILE A 19 9.11 12.22 10.99
C ILE A 19 9.87 11.04 10.37
N SER A 20 11.17 10.91 10.63
CA SER A 20 11.96 9.79 10.08
C SER A 20 11.48 8.44 10.61
N SER A 21 11.11 7.51 9.73
CA SER A 21 10.69 6.14 10.08
C SER A 21 11.85 5.14 10.17
N ASN A 22 13.11 5.57 10.00
CA ASN A 22 14.28 4.68 9.94
C ASN A 22 14.49 3.82 11.19
N CYS A 23 14.02 4.28 12.35
CA CYS A 23 14.10 3.56 13.63
C CYS A 23 13.16 2.34 13.68
N ASP A 24 12.05 2.36 12.94
CA ASP A 24 10.94 1.39 13.07
C ASP A 24 10.45 0.91 11.70
N LYS A 25 11.38 0.39 10.89
CA LYS A 25 11.06 -0.20 9.60
C LYS A 25 10.72 -1.68 9.76
N ILE A 26 9.55 -2.07 9.25
CA ILE A 26 9.11 -3.46 9.12
C ILE A 26 9.19 -3.91 7.65
N PRO A 27 9.40 -5.21 7.36
CA PRO A 27 9.42 -5.71 5.99
C PRO A 27 8.04 -5.58 5.32
N PHE A 28 8.04 -5.42 3.99
CA PHE A 28 6.81 -5.31 3.21
C PHE A 28 5.91 -6.56 3.34
N HIS A 29 6.51 -7.74 3.19
CA HIS A 29 5.84 -9.01 3.43
C HIS A 29 6.17 -9.51 4.85
N PRO A 30 5.19 -9.99 5.63
CA PRO A 30 3.78 -10.22 5.27
C PRO A 30 2.85 -9.01 5.49
N TYR A 31 3.33 -7.96 6.15
CA TYR A 31 2.48 -6.91 6.74
C TYR A 31 1.68 -6.11 5.72
N PHE A 32 2.36 -5.41 4.81
CA PHE A 32 1.71 -4.58 3.80
C PHE A 32 1.08 -5.41 2.69
N SER A 33 1.67 -6.57 2.35
CA SER A 33 1.08 -7.49 1.36
C SER A 33 -0.33 -7.97 1.77
N LEU A 34 -0.52 -8.34 3.04
CA LEU A 34 -1.84 -8.74 3.55
C LEU A 34 -2.80 -7.55 3.68
N LYS A 35 -2.29 -6.39 4.14
CA LYS A 35 -3.08 -5.15 4.23
C LYS A 35 -3.62 -4.73 2.86
N ASP A 36 -2.80 -4.80 1.82
CA ASP A 36 -3.17 -4.42 0.46
C ASP A 36 -4.19 -5.40 -0.13
N LEU A 37 -4.04 -6.71 0.13
CA LEU A 37 -5.02 -7.72 -0.28
C LEU A 37 -6.39 -7.48 0.37
N LEU A 38 -6.43 -7.17 1.67
CA LEU A 38 -7.67 -6.81 2.36
C LEU A 38 -8.30 -5.57 1.72
N GLY A 39 -7.50 -4.51 1.48
CA GLY A 39 -7.96 -3.29 0.82
C GLY A 39 -8.49 -3.55 -0.60
N PHE A 40 -7.82 -4.42 -1.36
CA PHE A 40 -8.28 -4.85 -2.68
C PHE A 40 -9.66 -5.51 -2.60
N ILE A 41 -9.87 -6.46 -1.68
CA ILE A 41 -11.18 -7.12 -1.50
C ILE A 41 -12.26 -6.10 -1.16
N ILE A 42 -11.97 -5.17 -0.24
CA ILE A 42 -12.94 -4.14 0.19
C ILE A 42 -13.38 -3.26 -0.99
N ILE A 43 -12.48 -2.90 -1.91
CA ILE A 43 -12.82 -2.10 -3.10
C ILE A 43 -13.45 -2.97 -4.20
N PHE A 44 -13.00 -4.23 -4.33
CA PHE A 44 -13.47 -5.13 -5.37
C PHE A 44 -14.92 -5.56 -5.13
N LEU A 45 -15.35 -5.76 -3.87
CA LEU A 45 -16.72 -6.09 -3.53
C LEU A 45 -17.75 -5.09 -4.10
N PRO A 46 -17.73 -3.78 -3.78
CA PRO A 46 -18.68 -2.82 -4.33
C PRO A 46 -18.57 -2.69 -5.86
N LEU A 47 -17.36 -2.81 -6.42
CA LEU A 47 -17.17 -2.81 -7.87
C LEU A 47 -17.90 -3.99 -8.52
N THR A 48 -17.78 -5.20 -7.97
CA THR A 48 -18.50 -6.38 -8.47
C THR A 48 -20.00 -6.27 -8.27
N THR A 49 -20.47 -5.67 -7.16
CA THR A 49 -21.91 -5.42 -6.99
C THR A 49 -22.43 -4.43 -8.04
N LEU A 50 -21.68 -3.38 -8.37
CA LEU A 50 -22.07 -2.42 -9.41
C LEU A 50 -22.05 -3.04 -10.82
N ALA A 51 -21.16 -4.00 -11.07
CA ALA A 51 -21.06 -4.65 -12.37
C ALA A 51 -22.13 -5.74 -12.61
N LEU A 52 -22.66 -6.34 -11.53
CA LEU A 52 -23.58 -7.49 -11.60
C LEU A 52 -25.05 -7.15 -11.29
N PHE A 53 -25.34 -5.95 -10.81
CA PHE A 53 -26.69 -5.41 -10.60
C PHE A 53 -26.88 -4.15 -11.44
#